data_AF-A7T9C2-F1
#
_entry.id   AF-A7T9C2-F1
#
_cell.length_a   1.000
_cell.length_b   1.000
_cell.length_c   1.000
_cell.angle_alpha   90.00
_cell.angle_beta   90.00
_cell.angle_gamma   90.00
#
_symmetry.space_group_name_H-M   'P 1'
#
loop_
_entity.id
_entity.type
_entity.pdbx_description
1 polymer ?
#
loop_
_entity_poly.entity_id
_entity_poly.type
_entity_poly.pdbx_seq_one_letter_code
_entity_poly.pdbx_strand_id
1 'polypeptide(L)' 'PPMSRVIGGEAARPYSWPWQVSVSMGKLHSCGGALISSKWVITAAHCVIEYPFPQ' A
#
# COMPACT_ATOMS: atom_id res chain seq x y z
N PRO A 1 4.45 -21.30 1.28
CA PRO A 1 4.98 -20.34 0.27
C PRO A 1 4.47 -18.92 0.55
N PRO A 2 5.25 -17.86 0.35
CA PRO A 2 4.71 -16.51 0.45
C PRO A 2 3.65 -16.39 -0.64
N MET A 3 2.38 -16.33 -0.24
CA MET A 3 1.28 -16.22 -1.18
C MET A 3 1.39 -14.87 -1.87
N SER A 4 1.42 -14.86 -3.21
CA SER A 4 1.28 -13.62 -3.97
C SER A 4 -0.02 -12.95 -3.56
N ARG A 5 0.04 -11.72 -3.03
CA ARG A 5 -1.16 -10.97 -2.66
C ARG A 5 -1.88 -10.36 -3.87
N VAL A 6 -1.28 -10.44 -5.05
CA VAL A 6 -1.86 -10.02 -6.31
C VAL A 6 -2.19 -11.27 -7.13
N ILE A 7 -3.48 -11.59 -7.23
CA ILE A 7 -3.98 -12.76 -7.96
C ILE A 7 -3.82 -12.49 -9.46
N GLY A 8 -3.19 -13.41 -10.19
CA GLY A 8 -2.88 -13.24 -11.61
C GLY A 8 -1.85 -12.15 -11.92
N GLY A 9 -1.20 -11.59 -10.89
CA GLY A 9 -0.16 -10.59 -11.06
C GLY A 9 1.19 -11.20 -11.44
N GLU A 10 2.05 -10.36 -12.02
CA GLU A 10 3.46 -10.63 -12.25
C GLU A 10 4.35 -9.66 -11.48
N ALA A 11 5.63 -10.01 -11.30
CA ALA A 11 6.58 -9.12 -10.66
C ALA A 11 6.81 -7.87 -11.52
N ALA A 12 6.59 -6.69 -10.95
CA ALA A 12 6.86 -5.44 -11.64
C ALA A 12 8.37 -5.28 -11.91
N ARG A 13 8.71 -4.70 -13.07
CA ARG A 13 10.08 -4.24 -13.33
C ARG A 13 10.48 -3.25 -12.24
N PRO A 14 11.69 -3.36 -11.64
CA PRO A 14 12.12 -2.43 -10.60
C PRO A 14 11.94 -0.97 -11.02
N TYR A 15 11.34 -0.18 -10.13
CA TYR A 15 11.06 1.25 -10.31
C TYR A 15 10.10 1.63 -11.45
N SER A 16 9.39 0.69 -12.07
CA SER A 16 8.43 0.99 -13.16
C SER A 16 7.20 1.79 -12.71
N TRP A 17 6.90 1.74 -11.40
CA TRP A 17 5.81 2.46 -10.76
C TRP A 17 6.37 3.37 -9.67
N PRO A 18 7.04 4.47 -10.04
CA PRO A 18 7.81 5.29 -9.10
C PRO A 18 6.94 5.99 -8.04
N TRP A 19 5.64 6.09 -8.29
CA TRP A 19 4.67 6.57 -7.31
C TRP A 19 4.26 5.53 -6.27
N GLN A 20 4.55 4.23 -6.46
CA GLN A 20 4.08 3.19 -5.56
C GLN A 20 4.74 3.28 -4.18
N VAL A 21 3.92 3.29 -3.12
CA VAL A 21 4.38 3.40 -1.72
C VAL A 21 3.87 2.22 -0.90
N SER A 22 4.74 1.72 0.01
CA SER A 22 4.33 0.81 1.09
C SER A 22 3.92 1.62 2.31
N VAL A 23 2.66 1.53 2.70
CA VAL A 23 2.16 2.03 3.98
C VAL A 23 2.34 0.92 5.01
N SER A 24 3.22 1.15 5.99
CA SER A 24 3.66 0.12 6.93
C SER A 24 3.22 0.44 8.37
N MET A 25 2.76 -0.56 9.10
CA MET A 25 2.55 -0.50 10.54
C MET A 25 3.81 -1.07 11.22
N GLY A 26 4.67 -0.20 11.75
CA GLY A 26 6.01 -0.58 12.18
C GLY A 26 6.85 -1.08 10.99
N LYS A 27 7.38 -2.31 11.08
CA LYS A 27 8.22 -2.92 10.01
C LYS A 27 7.41 -3.74 9.00
N LEU A 28 6.10 -3.88 9.18
CA LEU A 28 5.26 -4.73 8.35
C LEU A 28 4.43 -3.91 7.36
N HIS A 29 4.49 -4.28 6.09
CA HIS A 29 3.59 -3.73 5.07
C HIS A 29 2.13 -4.02 5.41
N SER A 30 1.30 -2.98 5.42
CA SER A 30 -0.14 -3.08 5.70
C SER A 30 -0.96 -2.77 4.45
N CYS A 31 -0.69 -1.62 3.82
CA CYS A 31 -1.44 -1.13 2.66
C CYS A 31 -0.52 -0.58 1.56
N GLY A 32 -1.11 -0.35 0.38
CA GLY A 32 -0.51 0.45 -0.69
C GLY A 32 -0.87 1.93 -0.60
N GLY A 33 -0.17 2.75 -1.38
CA GLY A 33 -0.49 4.15 -1.62
C GLY A 33 0.24 4.69 -2.85
N ALA A 34 -0.08 5.91 -3.26
CA ALA A 34 0.57 6.58 -4.38
C ALA A 34 1.13 7.95 -3.99
N LEU A 35 2.37 8.24 -4.36
CA LEU A 35 2.98 9.56 -4.23
C LEU A 35 2.36 10.51 -5.26
N ILE A 36 1.58 11.49 -4.80
CA ILE A 36 0.87 12.46 -5.66
C ILE A 36 1.59 13.81 -5.74
N SER A 37 2.55 14.06 -4.85
CA SER A 37 3.48 15.18 -4.91
C SER A 37 4.72 14.88 -4.09
N SER A 38 5.71 15.79 -4.07
CA SER A 38 6.95 15.62 -3.30
C SER A 38 6.77 15.39 -1.79
N LYS A 39 5.60 15.70 -1.22
CA LYS A 39 5.31 15.58 0.23
C LYS A 39 3.99 14.88 0.55
N TRP A 40 3.23 14.46 -0.46
CA TRP A 40 1.87 13.94 -0.25
C TRP A 40 1.71 12.56 -0.87
N VAL A 41 1.22 11.62 -0.07
CA VAL A 41 0.82 10.26 -0.47
C VAL A 41 -0.69 10.14 -0.31
N ILE A 42 -1.37 9.58 -1.31
CA ILE A 42 -2.77 9.16 -1.21
C ILE A 42 -2.85 7.67 -0.87
N THR A 43 -3.78 7.29 0.01
CA THR A 43 -4.08 5.90 0.39
C THR A 43 -5.56 5.79 0.80
N ALA A 44 -6.05 4.59 1.06
CA ALA A 44 -7.40 4.38 1.56
C ALA A 44 -7.52 4.86 3.02
N ALA A 45 -8.65 5.46 3.39
CA ALA A 45 -8.85 6.01 4.74
C ALA A 45 -8.69 4.95 5.85
N HIS A 46 -9.18 3.72 5.62
CA HIS A 46 -9.07 2.63 6.59
C HIS A 46 -7.62 2.15 6.82
N CYS A 47 -6.66 2.54 5.96
CA CYS A 47 -5.25 2.23 6.16
C CYS A 47 -4.57 3.14 7.19
N VAL A 48 -5.22 4.25 7.57
CA VAL A 48 -4.69 5.26 8.51
C VAL A 48 -5.61 5.54 9.68
N ILE A 49 -6.93 5.36 9.50
CA ILE A 49 -7.93 5.54 10.54
C ILE A 49 -8.63 4.19 10.70
N GLU A 50 -8.37 3.52 11.82
CA GLU A 50 -9.18 2.40 12.26
C GLU A 50 -10.51 3.00 12.76
N TYR A 51 -11.53 3.07 11.90
CA TYR A 51 -12.85 3.43 12.38
C TYR A 51 -13.33 2.29 13.29
N PRO A 52 -13.69 2.55 14.56
CA PRO A 52 -14.43 1.62 15.36
C PRO A 52 -15.88 1.66 14.85
N PHE A 53 -16.13 1.14 13.65
CA PHE A 53 -17.49 0.77 13.31
C PHE A 53 -17.78 -0.52 14.05
N PRO A 54 -18.72 -0.54 15.00
CA PRO A 54 -19.26 -1.81 15.46
C PRO A 54 -19.91 -2.48 14.25
N GLN A 55 -19.52 -3.72 13.98
CA GLN A 55 -20.36 -4.59 13.15
C GLN A 55 -21.63 -4.95 13.90
#